data_AF-H3ZIF3-F1
#
_entry.id   AF-H3ZIF3-F1
#
_cell.length_a   1.000
_cell.length_b   1.000
_cell.length_c   1.000
_cell.angle_alpha   90.00
_cell.angle_beta   90.00
_cell.angle_gamma   90.00
#
_symmetry.space_group_name_H-M   'P 1'
#
loop_
_entity.id
_entity.type
_entity.pdbx_description
1 polymer ?
#
loop_
_entity_poly.entity_id
_entity_poly.type
_entity_poly.pdbx_seq_one_letter_code
_entity_poly.pdbx_strand_id
1 'polypeptide(L)'
;MQITPQTLIALYTAVSAAFNQGRSTYTPTGDRIATTIPSTTAQNDYSWMGEFSRLREWIGERQINKAKVHSYAIKNKKFEATEGIKAEYIEDDQYGILMPKFQDMGYAAATHPDELLYALLAVGFTTPCYDGQNYFDTDHPVGEEGQEVSVSNMQAGSGSAWFVLDTRRPIKPLIKQLRRDYRLQAKTDAGNSDHVFMHDEYLYGVDARLNVGFGFWQMAFASKADLTDDNLDAAIAAMMGFKSDKGRPLGVMPDLLVCGPSNRAKARKIIEAAQKVGGESNTNYKALDLLVVPWLA
;
A
#
# COMPACT_ATOMS: atom_id res chain seq x y z
N MET A 1 -43.96 -8.21 1.08
CA MET A 1 -43.50 -9.16 0.04
C MET A 1 -43.22 -10.51 0.69
N GLN A 2 -43.59 -11.63 0.06
CA GLN A 2 -43.20 -12.95 0.57
C GLN A 2 -41.70 -13.19 0.34
N ILE A 3 -41.00 -13.75 1.33
CA ILE A 3 -39.62 -14.16 1.16
C ILE A 3 -39.60 -15.50 0.39
N THR A 4 -39.05 -15.45 -0.82
CA THR A 4 -38.98 -16.58 -1.74
C THR A 4 -37.58 -16.64 -2.35
N PRO A 5 -37.15 -17.77 -2.93
CA PRO A 5 -35.87 -17.85 -3.62
C PRO A 5 -35.68 -16.76 -4.69
N GLN A 6 -36.74 -16.42 -5.42
CA GLN A 6 -36.73 -15.37 -6.44
C GLN A 6 -36.52 -13.98 -5.85
N THR A 7 -37.16 -13.65 -4.73
CA THR A 7 -36.98 -12.35 -4.08
C THR A 7 -35.58 -12.21 -3.47
N LEU A 8 -35.01 -13.30 -2.94
CA LEU A 8 -33.63 -13.32 -2.45
C LEU A 8 -32.58 -13.18 -3.56
N ILE A 9 -32.82 -13.75 -4.75
CA ILE A 9 -31.97 -13.55 -5.94
C ILE A 9 -32.01 -12.08 -6.39
N ALA A 10 -33.20 -11.47 -6.43
CA ALA A 10 -33.35 -10.06 -6.76
C ALA A 10 -32.64 -9.16 -5.73
N LEU A 11 -32.79 -9.46 -4.44
CA LEU A 11 -32.11 -8.74 -3.36
C LEU A 11 -30.59 -8.87 -3.46
N TYR A 12 -30.04 -10.07 -3.69
CA TYR A 12 -28.60 -10.24 -3.90
C TYR A 12 -28.10 -9.46 -5.11
N THR A 13 -28.88 -9.39 -6.18
CA THR A 13 -28.54 -8.58 -7.36
C THR A 13 -28.47 -7.09 -7.01
N ALA A 14 -29.43 -6.57 -6.23
CA ALA A 14 -29.43 -5.20 -5.74
C ALA A 14 -28.23 -4.90 -4.82
N VAL A 15 -27.96 -5.79 -3.86
CA VAL A 15 -26.80 -5.69 -2.95
C VAL A 15 -25.49 -5.71 -3.74
N SER A 16 -25.34 -6.61 -4.70
CA SER A 16 -24.15 -6.70 -5.56
C SER A 16 -23.97 -5.44 -6.41
N ALA A 17 -25.04 -4.89 -6.97
CA ALA A 17 -25.00 -3.63 -7.70
C ALA A 17 -24.56 -2.46 -6.81
N ALA A 18 -25.14 -2.35 -5.61
CA ALA A 18 -24.78 -1.33 -4.62
C ALA A 18 -23.31 -1.46 -4.19
N PHE A 19 -22.85 -2.67 -3.88
CA PHE A 19 -21.45 -2.95 -3.55
C PHE A 19 -20.49 -2.52 -4.67
N ASN A 20 -20.77 -2.92 -5.92
CA ASN A 20 -19.91 -2.56 -7.04
C ASN A 20 -19.91 -1.06 -7.32
N GLN A 21 -21.06 -0.39 -7.17
CA GLN A 21 -21.16 1.06 -7.25
C GLN A 21 -20.25 1.72 -6.21
N GLY A 22 -20.38 1.34 -4.94
CA GLY A 22 -19.54 1.83 -3.85
C GLY A 22 -18.04 1.63 -4.11
N ARG A 23 -17.67 0.40 -4.52
CA ARG A 23 -16.28 0.05 -4.86
C ARG A 23 -15.69 0.95 -5.95
N SER A 24 -16.51 1.34 -6.93
CA SER A 24 -16.10 2.21 -8.04
C SER A 24 -15.95 3.69 -7.68
N THR A 25 -16.46 4.13 -6.52
CA THR A 25 -16.37 5.54 -6.11
C THR A 25 -14.98 5.95 -5.63
N TYR A 26 -14.12 4.96 -5.35
CA TYR A 26 -12.75 5.17 -4.92
C TYR A 26 -11.77 4.69 -5.98
N THR A 27 -10.77 5.52 -6.28
CA THR A 27 -9.63 5.15 -7.13
C THR A 27 -8.43 4.86 -6.25
N PRO A 28 -8.03 3.58 -6.10
CA PRO A 28 -6.88 3.22 -5.28
C PRO A 28 -5.60 3.90 -5.76
N THR A 29 -4.80 4.31 -4.80
CA THR A 29 -3.51 4.98 -5.01
C THR A 29 -2.34 4.16 -4.50
N GLY A 30 -2.58 3.13 -3.69
CA GLY A 30 -1.55 2.25 -3.13
C GLY A 30 -0.74 1.53 -4.20
N ASP A 31 -1.34 1.21 -5.36
CA ASP A 31 -0.62 0.64 -6.50
C ASP A 31 0.42 1.61 -7.10
N ARG A 32 0.35 2.91 -6.80
CA ARG A 32 1.42 3.86 -7.14
C ARG A 32 2.69 3.56 -6.34
N ILE A 33 2.59 3.12 -5.08
CA ILE A 33 3.72 2.92 -4.16
C ILE A 33 4.06 1.46 -3.89
N ALA A 34 3.22 0.53 -4.33
CA ALA A 34 3.35 -0.90 -4.03
C ALA A 34 3.32 -1.78 -5.27
N THR A 35 4.16 -2.81 -5.27
CA THR A 35 4.09 -3.89 -6.26
C THR A 35 3.12 -4.96 -5.78
N THR A 36 2.10 -5.27 -6.58
CA THR A 36 1.19 -6.38 -6.28
C THR A 36 1.85 -7.71 -6.61
N ILE A 37 1.94 -8.61 -5.64
CA ILE A 37 2.50 -9.95 -5.80
C ILE A 37 1.42 -10.98 -5.48
N PRO A 38 1.08 -11.89 -6.42
CA PRO A 38 0.10 -12.94 -6.16
C PRO A 38 0.63 -13.95 -5.14
N SER A 39 -0.26 -14.50 -4.31
CA SER A 39 0.08 -15.50 -3.30
C SER A 39 -0.87 -16.70 -3.30
N THR A 40 -0.29 -17.90 -3.40
CA THR A 40 -1.03 -19.17 -3.42
C THR A 40 -0.93 -19.95 -2.10
N THR A 41 -0.19 -19.43 -1.11
CA THR A 41 0.18 -20.12 0.14
C THR A 41 -0.23 -19.30 1.39
N ALA A 42 0.11 -19.78 2.60
CA ALA A 42 -0.17 -19.03 3.83
C ALA A 42 0.72 -17.80 4.02
N GLN A 43 1.92 -17.83 3.45
CA GLN A 43 2.90 -16.76 3.41
C GLN A 43 3.76 -16.90 2.15
N ASN A 44 4.35 -15.81 1.67
CA ASN A 44 5.46 -15.89 0.71
C ASN A 44 6.76 -15.50 1.41
N ASP A 45 7.82 -16.24 1.09
CA ASP A 45 9.18 -15.94 1.52
C ASP A 45 9.86 -15.05 0.48
N TYR A 46 10.51 -14.00 0.96
CA TYR A 46 11.17 -12.96 0.18
C TYR A 46 12.67 -12.95 0.45
N SER A 47 13.25 -14.13 0.66
CA SER A 47 14.66 -14.29 1.01
C SER A 47 15.66 -13.77 -0.03
N TRP A 48 15.19 -13.48 -1.25
CA TRP A 48 15.96 -12.87 -2.33
C TRP A 48 16.08 -11.35 -2.21
N MET A 49 15.33 -10.72 -1.31
CA MET A 49 15.45 -9.28 -1.06
C MET A 49 16.84 -8.96 -0.51
N GLY A 50 17.40 -7.83 -0.93
CA GLY A 50 18.82 -7.48 -0.78
C GLY A 50 19.63 -7.61 -2.07
N GLU A 51 19.12 -8.31 -3.09
CA GLU A 51 19.84 -8.52 -4.34
C GLU A 51 19.29 -7.71 -5.51
N PHE A 52 20.16 -6.90 -6.11
CA PHE A 52 19.86 -6.21 -7.36
C PHE A 52 20.44 -6.97 -8.55
N SER A 53 19.55 -7.52 -9.39
CA SER A 53 19.92 -8.13 -10.67
C SER A 53 20.76 -7.17 -11.53
N ARG A 54 21.75 -7.72 -12.25
CA ARG A 54 22.56 -6.97 -13.20
C ARG A 54 22.88 -7.78 -14.44
N LEU A 55 22.80 -7.13 -15.59
CA LEU A 55 23.40 -7.62 -16.82
C LEU A 55 24.88 -7.24 -16.83
N ARG A 56 25.69 -8.08 -17.45
CA ARG A 56 27.12 -7.88 -17.65
C ARG A 56 27.47 -8.37 -19.05
N GLU A 57 28.53 -7.82 -19.61
CA GLU A 57 29.04 -8.32 -20.88
C GLU A 57 29.38 -9.82 -20.76
N TRP A 58 29.03 -10.57 -21.79
CA TRP A 58 29.25 -12.01 -21.81
C TRP A 58 30.69 -12.31 -22.19
N ILE A 59 31.56 -12.41 -21.19
CA ILE A 59 32.96 -12.80 -21.35
C ILE A 59 33.21 -14.06 -20.50
N GLY A 60 33.57 -15.17 -21.16
CA GLY A 60 33.81 -16.46 -20.53
C GLY A 60 32.53 -17.15 -20.03
N GLU A 61 32.67 -17.97 -18.98
CA GLU A 61 31.54 -18.67 -18.36
C GLU A 61 30.58 -17.72 -17.63
N ARG A 62 29.34 -18.19 -17.43
CA ARG A 62 28.34 -17.47 -16.64
C ARG A 62 28.82 -17.36 -15.18
N GLN A 63 28.99 -16.14 -14.69
CA GLN A 63 29.10 -15.87 -13.27
C GLN A 63 27.70 -15.82 -12.69
N ILE A 64 27.49 -16.66 -11.68
CA ILE A 64 26.23 -16.78 -10.96
C ILE A 64 26.24 -15.76 -9.82
N ASN A 65 25.21 -14.93 -9.75
CA ASN A 65 24.96 -14.11 -8.57
C ASN A 65 24.51 -15.07 -7.45
N LYS A 66 25.33 -15.20 -6.40
CA LYS A 66 24.98 -16.00 -5.23
C LYS A 66 24.02 -15.19 -4.36
N ALA A 67 22.97 -15.87 -3.89
CA ALA A 67 21.95 -15.20 -3.12
C ALA A 67 22.38 -14.96 -1.66
N LYS A 68 22.13 -13.76 -1.13
CA LYS A 68 22.18 -13.50 0.32
C LYS A 68 20.80 -13.86 0.88
N VAL A 69 20.73 -14.84 1.75
CA VAL A 69 19.45 -15.36 2.26
C VAL A 69 19.01 -14.55 3.46
N HIS A 70 17.97 -13.74 3.29
CA HIS A 70 17.29 -13.06 4.39
C HIS A 70 16.07 -13.88 4.87
N SER A 71 15.77 -13.86 6.17
CA SER A 71 14.53 -14.45 6.71
C SER A 71 13.40 -13.42 6.72
N TYR A 72 12.94 -13.01 5.54
CA TYR A 72 11.83 -12.06 5.40
C TYR A 72 10.63 -12.73 4.75
N ALA A 73 9.49 -12.74 5.43
CA ALA A 73 8.28 -13.40 4.98
C ALA A 73 7.05 -12.55 5.28
N ILE A 74 6.11 -12.51 4.34
CA ILE A 74 4.84 -11.80 4.52
C ILE A 74 3.74 -12.85 4.71
N LYS A 75 3.22 -12.96 5.93
CA LYS A 75 2.10 -13.86 6.26
C LYS A 75 0.78 -13.25 5.79
N ASN A 76 -0.01 -13.98 5.01
CA ASN A 76 -1.34 -13.54 4.59
C ASN A 76 -2.29 -13.42 5.78
N LYS A 77 -3.00 -12.30 5.88
CA LYS A 77 -4.04 -12.05 6.87
C LYS A 77 -5.42 -12.19 6.23
N LYS A 78 -6.42 -12.53 7.05
CA LYS A 78 -7.82 -12.60 6.63
C LYS A 78 -8.54 -11.37 7.15
N PHE A 79 -9.42 -10.82 6.32
CA PHE A 79 -10.26 -9.68 6.64
C PHE A 79 -11.68 -9.99 6.17
N GLU A 80 -12.67 -9.53 6.92
CA GLU A 80 -14.07 -9.65 6.57
C GLU A 80 -14.87 -8.48 7.14
N ALA A 81 -16.00 -8.20 6.50
CA ALA A 81 -17.08 -7.40 7.05
C ALA A 81 -18.40 -8.05 6.61
N THR A 82 -19.36 -8.17 7.52
CA THR A 82 -20.63 -8.85 7.26
C THR A 82 -21.80 -8.01 7.74
N GLU A 83 -22.80 -7.88 6.89
CA GLU A 83 -24.01 -7.10 7.15
C GLU A 83 -25.26 -7.97 7.05
N GLY A 84 -26.14 -7.85 8.05
CA GLY A 84 -27.44 -8.50 8.08
C GLY A 84 -28.55 -7.57 7.60
N ILE A 85 -29.48 -8.13 6.82
CA ILE A 85 -30.78 -7.52 6.53
C ILE A 85 -31.82 -8.33 7.28
N LYS A 86 -32.57 -7.70 8.20
CA LYS A 86 -33.66 -8.40 8.90
C LYS A 86 -34.79 -8.76 7.94
N ALA A 87 -35.50 -9.85 8.24
CA ALA A 87 -36.62 -10.31 7.43
C ALA A 87 -37.69 -9.23 7.22
N GLU A 88 -37.98 -8.41 8.23
CA GLU A 88 -39.04 -7.41 8.15
C GLU A 88 -38.75 -6.35 7.07
N TYR A 89 -37.48 -6.00 6.84
CA TYR A 89 -37.12 -5.10 5.73
C TYR A 89 -37.43 -5.70 4.35
N ILE A 90 -37.40 -7.03 4.23
CA ILE A 90 -37.74 -7.75 3.00
C ILE A 90 -39.26 -7.91 2.91
N GLU A 91 -39.91 -8.28 4.02
CA GLU A 91 -41.35 -8.45 4.11
C GLU A 91 -42.11 -7.14 3.90
N ASP A 92 -41.55 -6.01 4.30
CA ASP A 92 -42.15 -4.70 4.11
C ASP A 92 -41.72 -4.02 2.79
N ASP A 93 -40.89 -4.68 1.97
CA ASP A 93 -40.31 -4.14 0.73
C ASP A 93 -39.53 -2.81 0.96
N GLN A 94 -38.87 -2.71 2.11
CA GLN A 94 -38.12 -1.51 2.55
C GLN A 94 -36.59 -1.68 2.47
N TYR A 95 -36.09 -2.86 2.11
CA TYR A 95 -34.64 -3.15 2.06
C TYR A 95 -33.84 -2.17 1.18
N GLY A 96 -34.48 -1.48 0.23
CA GLY A 96 -33.84 -0.45 -0.60
C GLY A 96 -33.16 0.66 0.21
N ILE A 97 -33.67 0.97 1.40
CA ILE A 97 -33.07 1.96 2.31
C ILE A 97 -31.68 1.54 2.82
N LEU A 98 -31.37 0.24 2.78
CA LEU A 98 -30.09 -0.31 3.24
C LEU A 98 -29.01 -0.32 2.14
N MET A 99 -29.35 -0.04 0.89
CA MET A 99 -28.39 -0.06 -0.23
C MET A 99 -27.17 0.87 -0.02
N PRO A 100 -27.29 2.07 0.57
CA PRO A 100 -26.13 2.89 0.92
C PRO A 100 -25.12 2.19 1.83
N LYS A 101 -25.56 1.26 2.69
CA LYS A 101 -24.67 0.46 3.55
C LYS A 101 -23.81 -0.51 2.73
N PHE A 102 -24.39 -1.11 1.70
CA PHE A 102 -23.65 -1.99 0.79
C PHE A 102 -22.73 -1.20 -0.16
N GLN A 103 -23.11 0.03 -0.53
CA GLN A 103 -22.19 0.96 -1.19
C GLN A 103 -20.99 1.27 -0.28
N ASP A 104 -21.21 1.57 0.99
CA ASP A 104 -20.11 1.82 1.95
C ASP A 104 -19.22 0.57 2.12
N MET A 105 -19.79 -0.63 2.22
CA MET A 105 -19.03 -1.88 2.24
C MET A 105 -18.17 -2.07 0.97
N GLY A 106 -18.70 -1.68 -0.20
CA GLY A 106 -17.96 -1.64 -1.46
C GLY A 106 -16.79 -0.65 -1.43
N TYR A 107 -17.04 0.55 -0.91
CA TYR A 107 -16.03 1.59 -0.71
C TYR A 107 -14.92 1.11 0.23
N ALA A 108 -15.26 0.57 1.39
CA ALA A 108 -14.31 0.00 2.35
C ALA A 108 -13.46 -1.12 1.74
N ALA A 109 -14.07 -1.99 0.92
CA ALA A 109 -13.34 -3.02 0.19
C ALA A 109 -12.35 -2.45 -0.86
N ALA A 110 -12.61 -1.25 -1.38
CA ALA A 110 -11.71 -0.54 -2.29
C ALA A 110 -10.58 0.21 -1.56
N THR A 111 -10.86 0.80 -0.40
CA THR A 111 -9.88 1.59 0.38
C THR A 111 -8.96 0.74 1.25
N HIS A 112 -9.43 -0.40 1.75
CA HIS A 112 -8.70 -1.20 2.73
C HIS A 112 -7.26 -1.58 2.31
N PRO A 113 -6.94 -1.93 1.05
CA PRO A 113 -5.55 -2.14 0.63
C PRO A 113 -4.65 -0.91 0.81
N ASP A 114 -5.18 0.28 0.51
CA ASP A 114 -4.46 1.54 0.65
C ASP A 114 -4.24 1.87 2.12
N GLU A 115 -5.26 1.71 2.96
CA GLU A 115 -5.15 1.87 4.42
C GLU A 115 -4.02 1.02 5.00
N LEU A 116 -3.95 -0.26 4.61
CA LEU A 116 -2.85 -1.15 5.03
C LEU A 116 -1.49 -0.64 4.56
N LEU A 117 -1.36 -0.22 3.29
CA LEU A 117 -0.10 0.25 2.72
C LEU A 117 0.39 1.54 3.37
N TYR A 118 -0.49 2.52 3.59
CA TYR A 118 -0.11 3.80 4.18
C TYR A 118 0.12 3.69 5.69
N ALA A 119 -0.64 2.84 6.39
CA ALA A 119 -0.33 2.50 7.77
C ALA A 119 1.07 1.86 7.89
N LEU A 120 1.41 0.92 7.00
CA LEU A 120 2.73 0.31 6.94
C LEU A 120 3.83 1.35 6.69
N LEU A 121 3.63 2.25 5.72
CA LEU A 121 4.57 3.33 5.42
C LEU A 121 4.81 4.22 6.66
N ALA A 122 3.75 4.60 7.37
CA ALA A 122 3.85 5.44 8.55
C ALA A 122 4.66 4.80 9.69
N VAL A 123 4.51 3.47 9.90
CA VAL A 123 5.23 2.75 10.96
C VAL A 123 6.64 2.27 10.56
N GLY A 124 7.11 2.61 9.35
CA GLY A 124 8.42 2.22 8.84
C GLY A 124 9.61 2.68 9.68
N PHE A 125 9.47 3.74 10.47
CA PHE A 125 10.48 4.19 11.44
C PHE A 125 10.67 3.24 12.64
N THR A 126 9.78 2.26 12.82
CA THR A 126 9.73 1.39 14.01
C THR A 126 9.53 -0.09 13.66
N THR A 127 9.45 -0.40 12.38
CA THR A 127 9.17 -1.75 11.90
C THR A 127 10.34 -2.25 11.07
N PRO A 128 10.99 -3.36 11.47
CA PRO A 128 12.09 -3.94 10.71
C PRO A 128 11.70 -4.35 9.29
N CYS A 129 12.64 -4.19 8.35
CA CYS A 129 12.56 -4.70 7.00
C CYS A 129 13.47 -5.93 6.80
N TYR A 130 13.74 -6.31 5.56
CA TYR A 130 14.40 -7.58 5.23
C TYR A 130 15.85 -7.67 5.73
N ASP A 131 16.52 -6.54 5.97
CA ASP A 131 17.88 -6.47 6.50
C ASP A 131 17.95 -6.40 8.04
N GLY A 132 16.81 -6.44 8.72
CA GLY A 132 16.72 -6.41 10.18
C GLY A 132 16.70 -5.01 10.80
N GLN A 133 17.01 -3.96 10.04
CA GLN A 133 16.85 -2.56 10.47
C GLN A 133 15.42 -2.08 10.24
N ASN A 134 15.00 -1.01 10.92
CA ASN A 134 13.71 -0.38 10.60
C ASN A 134 13.69 0.02 9.12
N TYR A 135 12.52 0.05 8.48
CA TYR A 135 12.44 0.41 7.07
C TYR A 135 12.94 1.85 6.79
N PHE A 136 12.79 2.74 7.77
CA PHE A 136 13.40 4.06 7.78
C PHE A 136 14.38 4.14 8.95
N ASP A 137 15.67 4.05 8.65
CA ASP A 137 16.73 3.90 9.63
C ASP A 137 18.01 4.63 9.18
N THR A 138 18.89 4.91 10.13
CA THR A 138 20.19 5.54 9.88
C THR A 138 21.29 4.52 9.54
N ASP A 139 21.03 3.25 9.81
CA ASP A 139 22.08 2.23 9.92
C ASP A 139 21.85 0.99 9.04
N HIS A 140 21.31 1.15 7.83
CA HIS A 140 21.23 0.03 6.90
C HIS A 140 22.64 -0.46 6.50
N PRO A 141 22.97 -1.74 6.70
CA PRO A 141 24.28 -2.28 6.36
C PRO A 141 24.40 -2.46 4.83
N VAL A 142 25.35 -1.78 4.21
CA VAL A 142 25.64 -1.90 2.77
C VAL A 142 27.11 -2.25 2.56
N GLY A 143 27.37 -3.35 1.87
CA GLY A 143 28.73 -3.78 1.57
C GLY A 143 28.91 -5.29 1.44
N GLU A 144 30.16 -5.69 1.24
CA GLU A 144 30.54 -7.10 1.38
C GLU A 144 30.53 -7.51 2.85
N GLU A 145 30.32 -8.80 3.10
CA GLU A 145 30.20 -9.36 4.45
C GLU A 145 31.44 -9.03 5.29
N GLY A 146 31.23 -8.39 6.44
CA GLY A 146 32.30 -7.95 7.34
C GLY A 146 32.99 -6.64 6.95
N GLN A 147 32.53 -5.96 5.90
CA GLN A 147 33.01 -4.65 5.43
C GLN A 147 31.85 -3.67 5.15
N GLU A 148 30.70 -3.91 5.76
CA GLU A 148 29.51 -3.08 5.58
C GLU A 148 29.69 -1.68 6.18
N VAL A 149 29.08 -0.70 5.53
CA VAL A 149 28.94 0.67 6.04
C VAL A 149 27.46 0.97 6.31
N SER A 150 27.20 1.76 7.36
CA SER A 150 25.86 2.29 7.64
C SER A 150 25.43 3.28 6.57
N VAL A 151 24.23 3.08 6.01
CA VAL A 151 23.59 4.00 5.08
C VAL A 151 22.23 4.40 5.63
N SER A 152 21.97 5.71 5.68
CA SER A 152 20.68 6.25 6.10
C SER A 152 19.73 6.41 4.92
N ASN A 153 18.45 6.11 5.13
CA ASN A 153 17.35 6.52 4.25
C ASN A 153 16.34 7.41 4.98
N MET A 154 16.76 8.10 6.03
CA MET A 154 15.88 9.02 6.74
C MET A 154 16.55 10.31 7.24
N GLN A 155 15.70 11.30 7.48
CA GLN A 155 16.01 12.54 8.19
C GLN A 155 15.19 12.60 9.48
N ALA A 156 15.88 12.81 10.60
CA ALA A 156 15.23 13.01 11.89
C ALA A 156 14.51 14.36 11.96
N GLY A 157 13.60 14.49 12.93
CA GLY A 157 12.87 15.72 13.21
C GLY A 157 11.61 15.44 14.03
N SER A 158 10.84 16.48 14.31
CA SER A 158 9.64 16.42 15.16
C SER A 158 8.33 16.70 14.41
N GLY A 159 8.39 16.96 13.10
CA GLY A 159 7.22 17.24 12.27
C GLY A 159 6.46 15.98 11.83
N SER A 160 5.30 16.19 11.21
CA SER A 160 4.60 15.12 10.47
C SER A 160 5.50 14.59 9.37
N ALA A 161 5.56 13.27 9.24
CA ALA A 161 6.44 12.64 8.25
C ALA A 161 6.03 12.99 6.81
N TRP A 162 7.02 13.06 5.93
CA TRP A 162 6.87 13.08 4.49
C TRP A 162 7.89 12.11 3.86
N PHE A 163 7.55 11.58 2.70
CA PHE A 163 8.26 10.47 2.07
C PHE A 163 8.57 10.76 0.62
N VAL A 164 9.78 10.45 0.18
CA VAL A 164 10.22 10.56 -1.21
C VAL A 164 10.48 9.14 -1.72
N LEU A 165 9.85 8.77 -2.83
CA LEU A 165 9.82 7.40 -3.32
C LEU A 165 10.30 7.32 -4.79
N ASP A 166 11.02 6.24 -5.13
CA ASP A 166 11.21 5.78 -6.51
C ASP A 166 10.24 4.62 -6.78
N THR A 167 9.23 4.90 -7.60
CA THR A 167 8.15 3.96 -7.94
C THR A 167 8.25 3.41 -9.36
N ARG A 168 9.37 3.68 -10.06
CA ARG A 168 9.55 3.35 -11.48
C ARG A 168 10.13 1.95 -11.72
N ARG A 169 10.61 1.30 -10.66
CA ARG A 169 11.15 -0.07 -10.74
C ARG A 169 10.05 -1.12 -10.65
N PRO A 170 10.30 -2.35 -11.15
CA PRO A 170 9.36 -3.46 -11.02
C PRO A 170 8.98 -3.77 -9.56
N ILE A 171 9.94 -3.64 -8.65
CA ILE A 171 9.71 -3.73 -7.20
C ILE A 171 9.72 -2.31 -6.65
N LYS A 172 8.54 -1.84 -6.26
CA LYS A 172 8.30 -0.54 -5.62
C LYS A 172 8.69 -0.59 -4.13
N PRO A 173 8.66 0.55 -3.42
CA PRO A 173 8.98 0.62 -2.00
C PRO A 173 8.20 -0.35 -1.13
N LEU A 174 6.93 -0.62 -1.46
CA LEU A 174 6.08 -1.55 -0.72
C LEU A 174 5.65 -2.74 -1.58
N ILE A 175 5.17 -3.78 -0.91
CA ILE A 175 4.61 -4.99 -1.51
C ILE A 175 3.18 -5.15 -1.03
N LYS A 176 2.26 -5.35 -1.97
CA LYS A 176 0.89 -5.82 -1.70
C LYS A 176 0.82 -7.30 -2.06
N GLN A 177 0.86 -8.17 -1.07
CA GLN A 177 0.72 -9.62 -1.26
C GLN A 177 -0.77 -9.97 -1.31
N LEU A 178 -1.27 -10.31 -2.51
CA LEU A 178 -2.68 -10.60 -2.74
C LEU A 178 -2.89 -12.10 -2.91
N ARG A 179 -3.62 -12.71 -2.00
CA ARG A 179 -4.01 -14.13 -2.08
C ARG A 179 -5.43 -14.34 -2.57
N ARG A 180 -6.36 -13.52 -2.08
CA ARG A 180 -7.76 -13.50 -2.50
C ARG A 180 -8.26 -12.07 -2.42
N ASP A 181 -8.74 -11.58 -3.55
CA ASP A 181 -9.39 -10.29 -3.64
C ASP A 181 -10.74 -10.30 -2.90
N TYR A 182 -11.26 -9.11 -2.60
CA TYR A 182 -12.54 -8.93 -1.92
C TYR A 182 -13.64 -9.55 -2.75
N ARG A 183 -14.34 -10.52 -2.16
CA ARG A 183 -15.48 -11.17 -2.77
C ARG A 183 -16.71 -10.98 -1.90
N LEU A 184 -17.79 -10.54 -2.52
CA LEU A 184 -19.10 -10.51 -1.89
C LEU A 184 -19.68 -11.93 -1.88
N GLN A 185 -20.24 -12.33 -0.76
CA GLN A 185 -20.94 -13.60 -0.55
C GLN A 185 -22.25 -13.33 0.21
N ALA A 186 -23.19 -14.26 0.12
CA ALA A 186 -24.44 -14.17 0.86
C ALA A 186 -24.79 -15.52 1.50
N LYS A 187 -25.45 -15.47 2.66
CA LYS A 187 -25.97 -16.63 3.38
C LYS A 187 -27.43 -16.36 3.77
N THR A 188 -28.30 -16.48 2.77
CA THR A 188 -29.68 -15.98 2.78
C THR A 188 -30.73 -17.09 2.72
N ASP A 189 -30.35 -18.36 2.53
CA ASP A 189 -31.27 -19.47 2.39
C ASP A 189 -31.70 -20.02 3.77
N ALA A 190 -32.96 -19.84 4.15
CA ALA A 190 -33.52 -20.31 5.43
C ALA A 190 -33.45 -21.84 5.61
N GLY A 191 -33.44 -22.63 4.52
CA GLY A 191 -33.31 -24.09 4.59
C GLY A 191 -31.89 -24.58 4.84
N ASN A 192 -30.89 -23.71 4.62
CA ASN A 192 -29.46 -24.05 4.69
C ASN A 192 -28.65 -23.09 5.56
N SER A 193 -29.30 -22.12 6.21
CA SER A 193 -28.68 -21.09 7.05
C SER A 193 -29.30 -21.14 8.44
N ASP A 194 -28.60 -21.77 9.37
CA ASP A 194 -28.96 -21.72 10.79
C ASP A 194 -29.12 -20.28 11.28
N HIS A 195 -28.34 -19.34 10.74
CA HIS A 195 -28.44 -17.94 11.14
C HIS A 195 -29.77 -17.31 10.74
N VAL A 196 -30.24 -17.54 9.51
CA VAL A 196 -31.56 -17.05 9.07
C VAL A 196 -32.65 -17.66 9.95
N PHE A 197 -32.57 -18.97 10.22
CA PHE A 197 -33.55 -19.66 11.06
C PHE A 197 -33.55 -19.16 12.52
N MET A 198 -32.38 -18.92 13.10
CA MET A 198 -32.24 -18.58 14.52
C MET A 198 -32.39 -17.08 14.81
N HIS A 199 -32.05 -16.22 13.84
CA HIS A 199 -31.94 -14.77 14.05
C HIS A 199 -32.80 -13.93 13.12
N ASP A 200 -33.48 -14.55 12.16
CA ASP A 200 -34.33 -13.87 11.18
C ASP A 200 -33.60 -12.77 10.39
N GLU A 201 -32.30 -13.02 10.13
CA GLU A 201 -31.39 -12.11 9.44
C GLU A 201 -30.73 -12.77 8.22
N TYR A 202 -30.72 -12.03 7.11
CA TYR A 202 -30.20 -12.42 5.82
C TYR A 202 -28.82 -11.79 5.62
N LEU A 203 -27.77 -12.62 5.65
CA LEU A 203 -26.38 -12.14 5.71
C LEU A 203 -25.74 -11.92 4.34
N TYR A 204 -25.00 -10.83 4.22
CA TYR A 204 -24.17 -10.47 3.08
C TYR A 204 -22.79 -10.07 3.60
N GLY A 205 -21.75 -10.80 3.22
CA GLY A 205 -20.40 -10.60 3.72
C GLY A 205 -19.41 -10.38 2.60
N VAL A 206 -18.42 -9.51 2.84
CA VAL A 206 -17.22 -9.39 2.02
C VAL A 206 -16.06 -9.99 2.78
N ASP A 207 -15.25 -10.81 2.11
CA ASP A 207 -14.01 -11.33 2.69
C ASP A 207 -12.84 -11.19 1.72
N ALA A 208 -11.65 -10.99 2.27
CA ALA A 208 -10.40 -10.92 1.52
C ALA A 208 -9.25 -11.62 2.26
N ARG A 209 -8.21 -11.96 1.50
CA ARG A 209 -6.98 -12.50 2.05
C ARG A 209 -5.79 -11.83 1.38
N LEU A 210 -5.12 -10.97 2.12
CA LEU A 210 -3.96 -10.21 1.67
C LEU A 210 -3.09 -9.82 2.86
N ASN A 211 -1.91 -9.30 2.58
CA ASN A 211 -1.14 -8.52 3.54
C ASN A 211 -0.19 -7.58 2.78
N VAL A 212 0.41 -6.65 3.50
CA VAL A 212 1.39 -5.72 2.96
C VAL A 212 2.74 -5.92 3.64
N GLY A 213 3.82 -5.51 2.98
CA GLY A 213 5.16 -5.53 3.55
C GLY A 213 6.09 -4.55 2.83
N PHE A 214 7.25 -4.32 3.41
CA PHE A 214 8.29 -3.50 2.81
C PHE A 214 8.96 -4.21 1.65
N GLY A 215 9.25 -3.43 0.61
CA GLY A 215 10.14 -3.73 -0.51
C GLY A 215 11.57 -3.26 -0.19
N PHE A 216 12.30 -2.84 -1.22
CA PHE A 216 13.67 -2.33 -1.05
C PHE A 216 13.65 -0.96 -0.34
N TRP A 217 14.35 -0.83 0.79
CA TRP A 217 14.46 0.44 1.51
C TRP A 217 15.15 1.51 0.68
N GLN A 218 16.04 1.13 -0.25
CA GLN A 218 16.71 2.05 -1.18
C GLN A 218 15.74 2.79 -2.11
N MET A 219 14.49 2.33 -2.23
CA MET A 219 13.47 2.97 -3.06
C MET A 219 12.67 4.03 -2.30
N ALA A 220 12.93 4.23 -1.01
CA ALA A 220 12.20 5.18 -0.18
C ALA A 220 13.14 5.97 0.75
N PHE A 221 12.81 7.24 0.94
CA PHE A 221 13.40 8.09 1.96
C PHE A 221 12.30 8.74 2.77
N ALA A 222 12.45 8.78 4.10
CA ALA A 222 11.46 9.42 4.98
C ALA A 222 12.08 10.53 5.80
N SER A 223 11.32 11.59 6.04
CA SER A 223 11.79 12.70 6.85
C SER A 223 10.72 13.18 7.82
N LYS A 224 11.14 13.44 9.05
CA LYS A 224 10.36 14.18 10.05
C LYS A 224 10.88 15.62 10.25
N ALA A 225 11.87 16.04 9.47
CA ALA A 225 12.28 17.44 9.42
C ALA A 225 11.18 18.28 8.74
N ASP A 226 11.28 19.60 8.86
CA ASP A 226 10.38 20.48 8.11
C ASP A 226 10.50 20.26 6.61
N LEU A 227 9.37 20.18 5.91
CA LEU A 227 9.36 20.08 4.45
C LEU A 227 9.73 21.44 3.83
N THR A 228 11.00 21.57 3.44
CA THR A 228 11.63 22.74 2.79
C THR A 228 12.32 22.30 1.49
N ASP A 229 12.67 23.25 0.61
CA ASP A 229 13.49 22.98 -0.58
C ASP A 229 14.78 22.22 -0.22
N ASP A 230 15.56 22.73 0.75
CA ASP A 230 16.85 22.15 1.13
C ASP A 230 16.72 20.71 1.65
N ASN A 231 15.72 20.45 2.50
CA ASN A 231 15.51 19.11 3.05
C ASN A 231 15.03 18.13 1.98
N LEU A 232 14.17 18.58 1.05
CA LEU A 232 13.72 17.79 -0.08
C LEU A 232 14.87 17.45 -1.03
N ASP A 233 15.69 18.44 -1.39
CA ASP A 233 16.84 18.26 -2.27
C ASP A 233 17.87 17.31 -1.66
N ALA A 234 18.11 17.42 -0.35
CA ALA A 234 18.98 16.49 0.38
C ALA A 234 18.44 15.05 0.38
N ALA A 235 17.12 14.86 0.53
CA ALA A 235 16.49 13.54 0.46
C ALA A 235 16.63 12.93 -0.96
N ILE A 236 16.36 13.72 -2.00
CA ILE A 236 16.50 13.29 -3.40
C ILE A 236 17.96 12.91 -3.70
N ALA A 237 18.91 13.77 -3.31
CA ALA A 237 20.33 13.53 -3.52
C ALA A 237 20.82 12.27 -2.80
N ALA A 238 20.37 12.04 -1.56
CA ALA A 238 20.69 10.83 -0.81
C ALA A 238 20.23 9.57 -1.55
N MET A 239 18.97 9.56 -2.02
CA MET A 239 18.43 8.42 -2.78
C MET A 239 19.20 8.16 -4.08
N MET A 240 19.49 9.21 -4.85
CA MET A 240 20.26 9.09 -6.09
C MET A 240 21.70 8.61 -5.87
N GLY A 241 22.24 8.80 -4.65
CA GLY A 241 23.55 8.34 -4.23
C GLY A 241 23.63 6.87 -3.80
N PHE A 242 22.50 6.17 -3.61
CA PHE A 242 22.52 4.80 -3.12
C PHE A 242 23.26 3.83 -4.06
N LYS A 243 24.02 2.93 -3.44
CA LYS A 243 24.86 1.94 -4.09
C LYS A 243 24.45 0.54 -3.66
N SER A 244 24.69 -0.44 -4.52
CA SER A 244 24.64 -1.85 -4.14
C SER A 244 25.80 -2.18 -3.21
N ASP A 245 25.74 -3.32 -2.54
CA ASP A 245 26.83 -3.92 -1.75
C ASP A 245 28.19 -3.95 -2.45
N LYS A 246 28.20 -4.06 -3.79
CA LYS A 246 29.43 -4.05 -4.60
C LYS A 246 29.90 -2.66 -5.04
N GLY A 247 29.43 -1.61 -4.38
CA GLY A 247 29.81 -0.21 -4.65
C GLY A 247 29.22 0.42 -5.93
N ARG A 248 28.46 -0.33 -6.72
CA ARG A 248 27.83 0.19 -7.96
C ARG A 248 26.64 1.11 -7.62
N PRO A 249 26.52 2.31 -8.24
CA PRO A 249 25.30 3.11 -8.15
C PRO A 249 24.07 2.31 -8.56
N LEU A 250 23.02 2.36 -7.76
CA LEU A 250 21.79 1.64 -8.07
C LEU A 250 21.03 2.31 -9.21
N GLY A 251 21.16 3.63 -9.38
CA GLY A 251 20.36 4.40 -10.34
C GLY A 251 18.93 4.61 -9.84
N VAL A 252 18.76 4.77 -8.53
CA VAL A 252 17.48 5.21 -7.94
C VAL A 252 17.26 6.64 -8.39
N MET A 253 16.08 6.94 -8.90
CA MET A 253 15.68 8.35 -9.05
C MET A 253 14.26 8.51 -8.53
N PRO A 254 14.08 9.29 -7.46
CA PRO A 254 12.76 9.52 -6.93
C PRO A 254 11.86 10.22 -7.95
N ASP A 255 10.58 9.86 -7.94
CA ASP A 255 9.55 10.42 -8.81
C ASP A 255 8.30 10.85 -8.05
N LEU A 256 8.18 10.50 -6.77
CA LEU A 256 6.96 10.73 -6.00
C LEU A 256 7.25 11.25 -4.59
N LEU A 257 6.62 12.38 -4.25
CA LEU A 257 6.50 12.92 -2.89
C LEU A 257 5.16 12.50 -2.29
N VAL A 258 5.18 11.78 -1.18
CA VAL A 258 4.01 11.34 -0.42
C VAL A 258 3.96 12.08 0.92
N CYS A 259 2.80 12.65 1.27
CA CYS A 259 2.64 13.30 2.56
C CYS A 259 1.20 13.27 3.09
N GLY A 260 1.04 13.49 4.39
CA GLY A 260 -0.27 13.73 5.01
C GLY A 260 -0.84 15.14 4.74
N PRO A 261 -2.08 15.41 5.17
CA PRO A 261 -2.74 16.71 4.97
C PRO A 261 -1.96 17.89 5.57
N SER A 262 -1.24 17.71 6.68
CA SER A 262 -0.48 18.77 7.35
C SER A 262 0.66 19.33 6.50
N ASN A 263 1.26 18.52 5.64
CA ASN A 263 2.34 18.90 4.74
C ASN A 263 1.86 19.28 3.32
N ARG A 264 0.57 19.08 2.99
CA ARG A 264 0.01 19.32 1.65
C ARG A 264 0.38 20.70 1.10
N ALA A 265 0.13 21.75 1.87
CA ALA A 265 0.31 23.12 1.39
C ALA A 265 1.80 23.43 1.14
N LYS A 266 2.68 22.95 2.03
CA LYS A 266 4.14 23.06 1.87
C LYS A 266 4.61 22.31 0.62
N ALA A 267 4.15 21.07 0.43
CA ALA A 267 4.48 20.25 -0.72
C ALA A 267 4.10 20.91 -2.04
N ARG A 268 2.85 21.39 -2.18
CA ARG A 268 2.40 22.11 -3.39
C ARG A 268 3.26 23.34 -3.68
N LYS A 269 3.62 24.11 -2.65
CA LYS A 269 4.48 25.28 -2.82
C LYS A 269 5.88 24.91 -3.35
N ILE A 270 6.45 23.80 -2.89
CA ILE A 270 7.81 23.39 -3.27
C ILE A 270 7.86 22.73 -4.64
N ILE A 271 6.90 21.87 -5.00
CA ILE A 271 6.99 21.07 -6.25
C ILE A 271 5.96 21.44 -7.33
N GLU A 272 4.92 22.20 -7.03
CA GLU A 272 3.89 22.58 -8.03
C GLU A 272 3.88 24.08 -8.36
N ALA A 273 4.54 24.95 -7.58
CA ALA A 273 4.65 26.36 -7.92
C ALA A 273 5.74 26.58 -8.98
N ALA A 274 5.43 27.27 -10.08
CA ALA A 274 6.41 27.56 -11.13
C ALA A 274 7.47 28.60 -10.71
N GLN A 275 7.11 29.48 -9.77
CA GLN A 275 7.96 30.54 -9.23
C GLN A 275 7.90 30.53 -7.71
N LYS A 276 8.99 30.96 -7.08
CA LYS A 276 9.09 31.15 -5.63
C LYS A 276 8.52 32.50 -5.21
N VAL A 277 8.46 32.73 -3.89
CA VAL A 277 7.99 34.00 -3.31
C VAL A 277 9.07 35.05 -3.52
N GLY A 278 8.95 35.80 -4.61
CA GLY A 278 9.98 36.73 -5.08
C GLY A 278 10.08 36.81 -6.60
N GLY A 279 9.47 35.85 -7.31
CA GLY A 279 9.42 35.80 -8.77
C GLY A 279 10.55 35.00 -9.43
N GLU A 280 11.50 34.50 -8.63
CA GLU A 280 12.56 33.61 -9.10
C GLU A 280 12.00 32.23 -9.51
N SER A 281 12.66 31.61 -10.50
CA SER A 281 12.29 30.28 -10.99
C SER A 281 12.43 29.23 -9.89
N ASN A 282 11.43 28.37 -9.75
CA ASN A 282 11.49 27.25 -8.84
C ASN A 282 12.21 26.05 -9.48
N THR A 283 13.37 25.69 -8.94
CA THR A 283 14.18 24.55 -9.40
C THR A 283 13.50 23.20 -9.17
N ASN A 284 12.58 23.12 -8.20
CA ASN A 284 11.84 21.90 -7.87
C ASN A 284 10.48 21.80 -8.57
N TYR A 285 10.14 22.76 -9.44
CA TYR A 285 8.88 22.73 -10.17
C TYR A 285 8.78 21.47 -11.03
N LYS A 286 7.80 20.61 -10.67
CA LYS A 286 7.55 19.29 -11.25
C LYS A 286 8.72 18.32 -11.18
N ALA A 287 9.60 18.48 -10.18
CA ALA A 287 10.68 17.52 -9.93
C ALA A 287 10.15 16.16 -9.45
N LEU A 288 9.00 16.16 -8.75
CA LEU A 288 8.30 14.98 -8.27
C LEU A 288 6.79 15.15 -8.49
N ASP A 289 6.07 14.04 -8.62
CA ASP A 289 4.62 14.02 -8.46
C ASP A 289 4.24 14.17 -6.98
N LEU A 290 3.09 14.79 -6.71
CA LEU A 290 2.54 14.87 -5.36
C LEU A 290 1.44 13.83 -5.13
N LEU A 291 1.54 13.08 -4.03
CA LEU A 291 0.47 12.22 -3.52
C LEU A 291 0.16 12.60 -2.06
N VAL A 292 -0.98 13.25 -1.87
CA VAL A 292 -1.49 13.61 -0.54
C VAL A 292 -2.40 12.51 -0.04
N VAL A 293 -2.08 11.94 1.12
CA VAL A 293 -2.76 10.77 1.67
C VAL A 293 -3.42 11.12 3.00
N PRO A 294 -4.76 11.11 3.10
CA PRO A 294 -5.47 11.44 4.34
C PRO A 294 -5.14 10.52 5.52
N TRP A 295 -4.83 9.24 5.27
CA TRP A 295 -4.47 8.26 6.30
C TRP A 295 -3.08 8.47 6.93
N LEU A 296 -2.31 9.46 6.45
CA LEU A 296 -1.04 9.89 7.04
C LEU A 296 -1.19 11.14 7.92
N ALA A 297 -2.42 11.47 8.33
CA ALA A 297 -2.73 12.60 9.21
C ALA A 297 -2.29 12.36 10.66
#